data_AF-A0A0D3K1Y3-F1
#
_entry.id   AF-A0A0D3K1Y3-F1
#
_cell.length_a   1.000
_cell.length_b   1.000
_cell.length_c   1.000
_cell.angle_alpha   90.00
_cell.angle_beta   90.00
_cell.angle_gamma   90.00
#
_symmetry.space_group_name_H-M   'P 1'
#
loop_
_entity.id
_entity.type
_entity.pdbx_description
1 polymer ?
#
loop_
_entity_poly.entity_id
_entity_poly.type
_entity_poly.pdbx_seq_one_letter_code
_entity_poly.pdbx_strand_id
1 'polypeptide(L)'
;MEQLVGHALARVDELEKATNELDTKQNAMTQLMDAKQAATAELVNAKQAATAELVNAKQNASAELMQALLTQVHELRTDNRSLRARLDALERQPKHSGSSGSARPATLAEIVERRDALREIKQAGIDCRLARATGYSCAEARQAGYPLLEAKAAGWSSDELRMAGYISSKGMSSREFFDRYQAGTTNFSGLDFSGEDFSRMVIDKACTFAGSLHTARWASAKITGGAKTSKPFKALGFACSEARSLGLLEGLRQAGYSSVQAKQAGYSCAEAKQAGYSLAEMKQAGYSLAEMKQAGYSLAEMKQAGYSLAEMKQAGYSCAEAKQAGYLPHECSDAGFTFSEGKQSGYRHNEYCWTQGASQGYSKLEYNRQYGEQHNRW
;
A
#
# COMPACT_ATOMS: atom_id res chain seq x y z
N MET A 1 36.31 -76.15 25.01
CA MET A 1 36.96 -75.15 25.88
C MET A 1 37.62 -74.06 25.06
N GLU A 2 38.55 -74.37 24.15
CA GLU A 2 39.27 -73.36 23.35
C GLU A 2 38.37 -72.45 22.49
N GLN A 3 37.36 -73.00 21.80
CA GLN A 3 36.42 -72.18 21.02
C GLN A 3 35.60 -71.20 21.88
N LEU A 4 35.21 -71.63 23.10
CA LEU A 4 34.49 -70.76 24.04
C LEU A 4 35.38 -69.64 24.56
N VAL A 5 36.66 -69.93 24.82
CA VAL A 5 37.66 -68.94 25.23
C VAL A 5 37.93 -67.93 24.10
N GLY A 6 38.07 -68.38 22.85
CA GLY A 6 38.25 -67.50 21.70
C GLY A 6 37.07 -66.54 21.47
N HIS A 7 35.84 -67.05 21.57
CA HIS A 7 34.63 -66.20 21.50
C HIS A 7 34.54 -65.20 22.65
N ALA A 8 34.94 -65.61 23.87
CA ALA A 8 34.97 -64.72 25.02
C ALA A 8 35.98 -63.58 24.84
N LEU A 9 37.18 -63.86 24.33
CA LEU A 9 38.21 -62.85 24.07
C LEU A 9 37.78 -61.85 22.98
N ALA A 10 37.24 -62.32 21.86
CA ALA A 10 36.73 -61.43 20.81
C ALA A 10 35.64 -60.48 21.32
N ARG A 11 34.78 -60.98 22.23
CA ARG A 11 33.74 -60.17 22.86
C ARG A 11 34.31 -59.15 23.85
N VAL A 12 35.42 -59.47 24.52
CA VAL A 12 36.13 -58.51 25.39
C VAL A 12 36.73 -57.38 24.54
N ASP A 13 37.37 -57.69 23.42
CA ASP A 13 37.94 -56.68 22.51
C ASP A 13 36.85 -55.75 21.93
N GLU A 14 35.71 -56.31 21.54
CA GLU A 14 34.55 -55.53 21.09
C GLU A 14 34.00 -54.61 22.18
N LEU A 15 33.92 -55.09 23.43
CA LEU A 15 33.47 -54.31 24.57
C LEU A 15 34.47 -53.20 24.94
N GLU A 16 35.77 -53.48 24.86
CA GLU A 16 36.82 -52.48 25.12
C GLU A 16 36.79 -51.36 24.07
N LYS A 17 36.63 -51.72 22.79
CA LYS A 17 36.44 -50.75 21.71
C LYS A 17 35.17 -49.91 21.93
N ALA A 18 34.06 -50.55 22.28
CA ALA A 18 32.81 -49.85 22.56
C ALA A 18 32.93 -48.91 23.78
N THR A 19 33.69 -49.30 24.80
CA THR A 19 33.96 -48.49 26.00
C THR A 19 34.79 -47.26 25.64
N ASN A 20 35.87 -47.43 24.88
CA ASN A 20 36.70 -46.32 24.41
C ASN A 20 35.90 -45.34 23.53
N GLU A 21 35.05 -45.85 22.64
CA GLU A 21 34.14 -45.01 21.85
C GLU A 21 33.15 -44.25 22.74
N LEU A 22 32.66 -44.86 23.81
CA LEU A 22 31.76 -44.20 24.76
C LEU A 22 32.48 -43.10 25.54
N ASP A 23 33.70 -43.34 26.00
CA ASP A 23 34.54 -42.35 26.69
C ASP A 23 34.88 -41.15 25.80
N THR A 24 35.20 -41.40 24.52
CA THR A 24 35.43 -40.30 23.57
C THR A 24 34.18 -39.45 23.36
N LYS A 25 33.00 -40.07 23.26
CA LYS A 25 31.71 -39.37 23.15
C LYS A 25 31.38 -38.60 24.43
N GLN A 26 31.65 -39.17 25.61
CA GLN A 26 31.47 -38.52 26.90
C GLN A 26 32.33 -37.26 26.99
N ASN A 27 33.61 -37.35 26.62
CA ASN A 27 34.54 -36.21 26.62
C ASN A 27 34.10 -35.12 25.63
N ALA A 28 33.68 -35.50 24.42
CA ALA A 28 33.15 -34.56 23.43
C ALA A 28 31.87 -33.87 23.93
N MET A 29 30.98 -34.60 24.60
CA MET A 29 29.76 -34.06 25.20
C MET A 29 30.09 -33.03 26.30
N THR A 30 31.06 -33.33 27.17
CA THR A 30 31.50 -32.40 28.22
C THR A 30 32.09 -31.13 27.62
N GLN A 31 32.98 -31.25 26.63
CA GLN A 31 33.56 -30.09 25.93
C GLN A 31 32.48 -29.21 25.28
N LEU A 32 31.46 -29.84 24.67
CA LEU A 32 30.34 -29.12 24.08
C LEU A 32 29.49 -28.42 25.15
N MET A 33 29.28 -29.04 26.31
CA MET A 33 28.58 -28.43 27.43
C MET A 33 29.32 -27.21 27.98
N ASP A 34 30.64 -27.32 28.16
CA ASP A 34 31.50 -26.24 28.65
C ASP A 34 31.54 -25.08 27.64
N ALA A 35 31.71 -25.38 26.36
CA ALA A 35 31.67 -24.38 25.29
C ALA A 35 30.31 -23.66 25.24
N LYS A 36 29.21 -24.39 25.43
CA LYS A 36 27.87 -23.81 25.51
C LYS A 36 27.73 -22.90 26.72
N GLN A 37 28.24 -23.31 27.89
CA GLN A 37 28.21 -22.48 29.09
C GLN A 37 29.02 -21.19 28.93
N ALA A 38 30.23 -21.28 28.36
CA ALA A 38 31.06 -20.11 28.07
C ALA A 38 30.35 -19.14 27.11
N ALA A 39 29.80 -19.63 26.01
CA ALA A 39 29.04 -18.80 25.06
C ALA A 39 27.82 -18.14 25.70
N THR A 40 27.11 -18.84 26.59
CA THR A 40 26.00 -18.25 27.33
C THR A 40 26.45 -17.16 28.31
N ALA A 41 27.59 -17.33 28.97
CA ALA A 41 28.14 -16.33 29.88
C ALA A 41 28.56 -15.06 29.13
N GLU A 42 29.20 -15.20 27.97
CA GLU A 42 29.55 -14.07 27.10
C GLU A 42 28.33 -13.30 26.63
N LEU A 43 27.27 -14.01 26.19
CA LEU A 43 26.01 -13.39 25.77
C LEU A 43 25.36 -12.61 26.92
N VAL A 44 25.35 -13.16 28.13
CA VAL A 44 24.79 -12.50 29.31
C VAL A 44 25.59 -11.24 29.65
N ASN A 45 26.91 -11.30 29.64
CA ASN A 45 27.78 -10.16 29.92
C ASN A 45 27.62 -9.05 28.86
N ALA A 46 27.59 -9.42 27.58
CA ALA A 46 27.35 -8.48 26.48
C ALA A 46 25.98 -7.80 26.61
N LYS A 47 24.94 -8.57 26.97
CA LYS A 47 23.59 -8.03 27.22
C LYS A 47 23.59 -7.06 28.41
N GLN A 48 24.26 -7.40 29.50
CA GLN A 48 24.38 -6.52 30.67
C GLN A 48 25.08 -5.21 30.33
N ALA A 49 26.21 -5.27 29.60
CA ALA A 49 26.93 -4.08 29.13
C ALA A 49 26.05 -3.19 28.24
N ALA A 50 25.39 -3.76 27.24
CA ALA A 50 24.49 -3.02 26.35
C ALA A 50 23.31 -2.39 27.11
N THR A 51 22.75 -3.09 28.11
CA THR A 51 21.69 -2.51 28.95
C THR A 51 22.20 -1.35 29.82
N ALA A 52 23.41 -1.45 30.36
CA ALA A 52 24.02 -0.38 31.17
C ALA A 52 24.28 0.86 30.31
N GLU A 53 24.81 0.69 29.10
CA GLU A 53 25.01 1.79 28.15
C GLU A 53 23.69 2.47 27.77
N LEU A 54 22.64 1.70 27.48
CA LEU A 54 21.32 2.24 27.16
C LEU A 54 20.72 3.03 28.34
N VAL A 55 20.87 2.53 29.56
CA VAL A 55 20.38 3.21 30.77
C VAL A 55 21.11 4.53 30.98
N ASN A 56 22.44 4.54 30.87
CA ASN A 56 23.24 5.77 30.99
C ASN A 56 22.89 6.79 29.90
N ALA A 57 22.74 6.34 28.65
CA ALA A 57 22.34 7.21 27.54
C ALA A 57 20.96 7.84 27.78
N LYS A 58 19.99 7.06 28.28
CA LYS A 58 18.65 7.57 28.63
C LYS A 58 18.70 8.56 29.79
N GLN A 59 19.51 8.31 30.81
CA GLN A 59 19.68 9.22 31.93
C GLN A 59 20.29 10.55 31.48
N ASN A 60 21.34 10.50 30.65
CA ASN A 60 21.98 11.71 30.12
C ASN A 60 21.02 12.52 29.24
N ALA A 61 20.32 11.86 28.30
CA ALA A 61 19.33 12.54 27.45
C ALA A 61 18.18 13.16 28.27
N SER A 62 17.73 12.49 29.34
CA SER A 62 16.72 13.03 30.24
C SER A 62 17.24 14.23 31.03
N ALA A 63 18.52 14.22 31.44
CA ALA A 63 19.14 15.33 32.15
C ALA A 63 19.29 16.56 31.24
N GLU A 64 19.72 16.37 29.99
CA GLU A 64 19.81 17.42 28.97
C GLU A 64 18.45 18.06 28.70
N LEU A 65 17.41 17.24 28.54
CA LEU A 65 16.05 17.74 28.30
C LEU A 65 15.51 18.53 29.50
N MET A 66 15.78 18.06 30.72
CA MET A 66 15.41 18.77 31.94
C MET A 66 16.14 20.12 32.06
N GLN A 67 17.43 20.16 31.71
CA GLN A 67 18.22 21.38 31.73
C GLN A 67 17.74 22.39 30.67
N ALA A 68 17.43 21.93 29.46
CA ALA A 68 16.85 22.78 28.41
C ALA A 68 15.50 23.37 28.83
N LEU A 69 14.64 22.57 29.47
CA LEU A 69 13.35 23.04 29.98
C LEU A 69 13.53 24.10 31.07
N LEU A 70 14.48 23.90 31.99
CA LEU A 70 14.79 24.89 33.03
C LEU A 70 15.26 26.22 32.44
N THR A 71 16.09 26.18 31.38
CA THR A 71 16.53 27.38 30.67
C THR A 71 15.35 28.11 30.02
N GLN A 72 14.47 27.40 29.31
CA GLN A 72 13.27 28.00 28.72
C GLN A 72 12.34 28.63 29.77
N VAL A 73 12.15 27.96 30.92
CA VAL A 73 11.35 28.51 32.02
C VAL A 73 12.00 29.78 32.58
N HIS A 74 13.33 29.83 32.66
CA HIS A 74 14.03 31.03 33.09
C HIS A 74 13.84 32.19 32.10
N GLU A 75 13.98 31.93 30.79
CA GLU A 75 13.75 32.91 29.72
C GLU A 75 12.32 33.46 29.75
N LEU A 76 11.32 32.59 29.86
CA LEU A 76 9.92 33.00 29.98
C LEU A 76 9.66 33.84 31.24
N ARG A 77 10.35 33.55 32.35
CA ARG A 77 10.26 34.35 33.58
C ARG A 77 10.92 35.72 33.41
N THR A 78 12.02 35.83 32.67
CA THR A 78 12.63 37.13 32.34
C THR A 78 11.74 37.95 31.42
N ASP A 79 11.14 37.33 30.41
CA ASP A 79 10.23 38.00 29.47
C ASP A 79 8.97 38.49 30.19
N ASN A 80 8.38 37.66 31.06
CA ASN A 80 7.24 38.07 31.89
C ASN A 80 7.58 39.25 32.80
N ARG A 81 8.79 39.30 33.37
CA ARG A 81 9.24 40.46 34.16
C ARG A 81 9.36 41.72 33.31
N SER A 82 9.92 41.60 32.10
CA SER A 82 10.03 42.71 31.14
C SER A 82 8.65 43.23 30.72
N LEU A 83 7.72 42.34 30.40
CA LEU A 83 6.34 42.69 30.03
C LEU A 83 5.61 43.40 31.18
N ARG A 84 5.75 42.92 32.41
CA ARG A 84 5.18 43.59 33.60
C ARG A 84 5.75 44.99 33.79
N ALA A 85 7.08 45.17 33.64
CA ALA A 85 7.69 46.50 33.74
C ALA A 85 7.19 47.46 32.64
N ARG A 86 6.96 46.96 31.42
CA ARG A 86 6.35 47.74 30.33
C ARG A 86 4.90 48.09 30.62
N LEU A 87 4.15 47.18 31.22
CA LEU A 87 2.76 47.42 31.62
C LEU A 87 2.67 48.50 32.70
N ASP A 88 3.51 48.41 33.74
CA ASP A 88 3.61 49.44 34.79
C ASP A 88 4.02 50.81 34.23
N ALA A 89 4.89 50.84 33.21
CA ALA A 89 5.28 52.07 32.53
C ALA A 89 4.14 52.70 31.73
N LEU A 90 3.28 51.88 31.11
CA LEU A 90 2.08 52.34 30.40
C LEU A 90 0.99 52.82 31.37
N GLU A 91 0.80 52.13 32.50
CA GLU A 91 -0.17 52.55 33.53
C GLU A 91 0.20 53.89 34.19
N ARG A 92 1.51 54.21 34.24
CA ARG A 92 2.02 55.50 34.75
C ARG A 92 1.94 56.64 33.73
N GLN A 93 1.58 56.38 32.46
CA GLN A 93 1.33 57.47 31.52
C GLN A 93 0.06 58.24 31.93
N PRO A 94 0.08 59.58 31.91
CA PRO A 94 -1.09 60.37 32.26
C PRO A 94 -2.24 60.04 31.30
N LYS A 95 -3.35 59.54 31.85
CA LYS A 95 -4.57 59.23 31.10
C LYS A 95 -5.11 60.54 30.51
N HIS A 96 -4.91 60.75 29.21
CA HIS A 96 -5.78 61.66 28.47
C HIS A 96 -7.20 61.11 28.55
N SER A 97 -8.05 61.85 29.26
CA SER A 97 -9.46 61.55 29.47
C SER A 97 -10.19 61.40 28.14
N GLY A 98 -10.74 60.21 27.88
CA GLY A 98 -11.52 59.94 26.67
C GLY A 98 -12.18 58.56 26.67
N SER A 99 -13.23 58.41 27.48
CA SER A 99 -14.47 57.64 27.22
C SER A 99 -14.41 56.25 26.56
N SER A 100 -14.80 55.25 27.35
CA SER A 100 -15.83 54.23 27.05
C SER A 100 -15.91 53.64 25.62
N GLY A 101 -15.47 52.39 25.47
CA GLY A 101 -16.40 51.26 25.34
C GLY A 101 -17.35 51.19 24.14
N SER A 102 -17.03 51.78 22.99
CA SER A 102 -17.69 51.48 21.72
C SER A 102 -16.64 51.36 20.63
N ALA A 103 -16.47 50.14 20.10
CA ALA A 103 -15.58 49.92 18.97
C ALA A 103 -16.11 50.69 17.77
N ARG A 104 -15.51 51.86 17.50
CA ARG A 104 -15.69 52.58 16.25
C ARG A 104 -15.40 51.59 15.11
N PRO A 105 -16.28 51.48 14.09
CA PRO A 105 -15.95 50.67 12.92
C PRO A 105 -14.63 51.18 12.34
N ALA A 106 -13.67 50.27 12.18
CA ALA A 106 -12.33 50.60 11.70
C ALA A 106 -12.44 51.39 10.40
N THR A 107 -11.68 52.48 10.32
CA THR A 107 -11.62 53.30 9.11
C THR A 107 -10.93 52.53 7.99
N LEU A 108 -11.24 52.86 6.72
CA LEU A 108 -10.64 52.19 5.56
C LEU A 108 -9.10 52.23 5.60
N ALA A 109 -8.53 53.31 6.12
CA ALA A 109 -7.08 53.47 6.29
C ALA A 109 -6.51 52.44 7.29
N GLU A 110 -7.16 52.28 8.46
CA GLU A 110 -6.74 51.32 9.49
C GLU A 110 -6.85 49.87 8.99
N ILE A 111 -7.85 49.56 8.16
CA ILE A 111 -8.00 48.22 7.55
C ILE A 111 -6.88 47.95 6.53
N VAL A 112 -6.51 48.95 5.73
CA VAL A 112 -5.42 48.83 4.74
C VAL A 112 -4.07 48.67 5.44
N GLU A 113 -3.81 49.47 6.47
CA GLU A 113 -2.58 49.39 7.27
C GLU A 113 -2.46 48.04 7.97
N ARG A 114 -3.55 47.55 8.56
CA ARG A 114 -3.62 46.22 9.18
C ARG A 114 -3.35 45.09 8.18
N ARG A 115 -3.85 45.21 6.95
CA ARG A 115 -3.59 44.23 5.87
C ARG A 115 -2.14 44.27 5.40
N ASP A 116 -1.57 45.46 5.23
CA ASP A 116 -0.21 45.62 4.72
C ASP A 116 0.82 45.19 5.78
N ALA A 117 0.58 45.48 7.06
CA ALA A 117 1.32 44.91 8.18
C ALA A 117 1.30 43.36 8.17
N LEU A 118 0.15 42.74 7.89
CA LEU A 118 0.06 41.28 7.81
C LEU A 118 0.84 40.70 6.61
N ARG A 119 0.95 41.45 5.50
CA ARG A 119 1.81 41.06 4.36
C ARG A 119 3.29 41.14 4.70
N GLU A 120 3.71 42.18 5.41
CA GLU A 120 5.09 42.32 5.88
C GLU A 120 5.45 41.22 6.89
N ILE A 121 4.55 40.92 7.83
CA ILE A 121 4.66 39.79 8.76
C ILE A 121 4.81 38.46 8.01
N LYS A 122 4.03 38.25 6.95
CA LYS A 122 4.17 37.07 6.09
C LYS A 122 5.51 37.03 5.37
N GLN A 123 5.97 38.15 4.82
CA GLN A 123 7.29 38.25 4.16
C GLN A 123 8.45 37.99 5.13
N ALA A 124 8.26 38.33 6.41
CA ALA A 124 9.20 38.00 7.49
C ALA A 124 9.18 36.50 7.90
N GLY A 125 8.32 35.67 7.28
CA GLY A 125 8.27 34.23 7.51
C GLY A 125 7.44 33.81 8.72
N ILE A 126 6.57 34.69 9.23
CA ILE A 126 5.73 34.38 10.39
C ILE A 126 4.55 33.48 9.99
N ASP A 127 4.40 32.37 10.71
CA ASP A 127 3.34 31.39 10.50
C ASP A 127 1.93 31.97 10.71
N CYS A 128 1.00 31.49 9.89
CA CYS A 128 -0.41 31.85 9.92
C CYS A 128 -1.09 31.61 11.29
N ARG A 129 -0.56 30.68 12.10
CA ARG A 129 -0.98 30.43 13.49
C ARG A 129 -0.83 31.66 14.38
N LEU A 130 0.29 32.38 14.24
CA LEU A 130 0.55 33.57 15.04
C LEU A 130 -0.37 34.72 14.61
N ALA A 131 -0.62 34.85 13.30
CA ALA A 131 -1.61 35.80 12.78
C ALA A 131 -2.99 35.58 13.41
N ARG A 132 -3.47 34.33 13.46
CA ARG A 132 -4.72 34.01 14.17
C ARG A 132 -4.68 34.35 15.66
N ALA A 133 -3.61 33.98 16.35
CA ALA A 133 -3.46 34.25 17.78
C ALA A 133 -3.45 35.76 18.12
N THR A 134 -2.94 36.58 17.20
CA THR A 134 -2.95 38.05 17.31
C THR A 134 -4.29 38.70 16.91
N GLY A 135 -5.29 37.90 16.54
CA GLY A 135 -6.65 38.38 16.25
C GLY A 135 -6.88 38.83 14.81
N TYR A 136 -6.06 38.39 13.84
CA TYR A 136 -6.39 38.55 12.43
C TYR A 136 -7.46 37.55 12.00
N SER A 137 -8.38 38.01 11.16
CA SER A 137 -9.43 37.18 10.57
C SER A 137 -8.87 36.30 9.45
N CYS A 138 -9.59 35.19 9.18
CA CYS A 138 -9.25 34.29 8.08
C CYS A 138 -9.27 34.99 6.71
N ALA A 139 -10.13 36.00 6.53
CA ALA A 139 -10.21 36.78 5.28
C ALA A 139 -8.99 37.69 5.08
N GLU A 140 -8.51 38.34 6.15
CA GLU A 140 -7.29 39.16 6.10
C GLU A 140 -6.06 38.29 5.78
N ALA A 141 -5.96 37.10 6.38
CA ALA A 141 -4.90 36.16 6.07
C ALA A 141 -4.87 35.77 4.58
N ARG A 142 -6.05 35.56 3.98
CA ARG A 142 -6.15 35.27 2.53
C ARG A 142 -5.66 36.42 1.67
N GLN A 143 -6.04 37.65 2.02
CA GLN A 143 -5.63 38.86 1.30
C GLN A 143 -4.14 39.20 1.47
N ALA A 144 -3.55 38.78 2.59
CA ALA A 144 -2.11 38.80 2.82
C ALA A 144 -1.38 37.68 2.03
N GLY A 145 -2.13 36.75 1.45
CA GLY A 145 -1.65 35.71 0.56
C GLY A 145 -1.28 34.41 1.25
N TYR A 146 -1.66 34.20 2.52
CA TYR A 146 -1.46 32.90 3.17
C TYR A 146 -2.20 31.80 2.37
N PRO A 147 -1.58 30.65 2.10
CA PRO A 147 -2.23 29.58 1.37
C PRO A 147 -3.25 28.84 2.26
N LEU A 148 -4.22 28.17 1.63
CA LEU A 148 -5.27 27.40 2.31
C LEU A 148 -4.71 26.38 3.32
N LEU A 149 -3.58 25.75 2.99
CA LEU A 149 -2.95 24.75 3.86
C LEU A 149 -2.49 25.36 5.20
N GLU A 150 -1.87 26.55 5.16
CA GLU A 150 -1.42 27.25 6.36
C GLU A 150 -2.62 27.79 7.17
N ALA A 151 -3.67 28.23 6.48
CA ALA A 151 -4.90 28.68 7.12
C ALA A 151 -5.60 27.54 7.89
N LYS A 152 -5.61 26.32 7.33
CA LYS A 152 -6.08 25.12 8.05
C LYS A 152 -5.19 24.77 9.23
N ALA A 153 -3.87 24.83 9.05
CA ALA A 153 -2.91 24.56 10.12
C ALA A 153 -3.00 25.58 11.26
N ALA A 154 -3.48 26.80 10.99
CA ALA A 154 -3.82 27.81 11.97
C ALA A 154 -5.10 27.48 12.77
N GLY A 155 -5.93 26.54 12.28
CA GLY A 155 -7.09 26.00 12.96
C GLY A 155 -8.38 26.80 12.77
N TRP A 156 -8.47 27.66 11.75
CA TRP A 156 -9.75 28.28 11.36
C TRP A 156 -10.76 27.22 10.95
N SER A 157 -12.04 27.45 11.25
CA SER A 157 -13.12 26.53 10.95
C SER A 157 -13.43 26.49 9.45
N SER A 158 -14.09 25.42 9.00
CA SER A 158 -14.52 25.28 7.61
C SER A 158 -15.46 26.40 7.17
N ASP A 159 -16.29 26.90 8.08
CA ASP A 159 -17.18 28.05 7.83
C ASP A 159 -16.38 29.35 7.67
N GLU A 160 -15.35 29.57 8.51
CA GLU A 160 -14.45 30.73 8.39
C GLU A 160 -13.67 30.69 7.07
N LEU A 161 -13.17 29.52 6.65
CA LEU A 161 -12.49 29.33 5.38
C LEU A 161 -13.41 29.57 4.18
N ARG A 162 -14.69 29.15 4.27
CA ARG A 162 -15.71 29.37 3.24
C ARG A 162 -16.09 30.85 3.13
N MET A 163 -16.30 31.53 4.26
CA MET A 163 -16.58 32.97 4.28
C MET A 163 -15.40 33.81 3.80
N ALA A 164 -14.17 33.41 4.14
CA ALA A 164 -12.94 34.01 3.61
C ALA A 164 -12.74 33.71 2.11
N GLY A 165 -13.49 32.74 1.55
CA GLY A 165 -13.45 32.32 0.16
C GLY A 165 -12.22 31.48 -0.21
N TYR A 166 -11.53 30.90 0.77
CA TYR A 166 -10.49 29.90 0.52
C TYR A 166 -11.07 28.64 -0.13
N ILE A 167 -12.29 28.30 0.26
CA ILE A 167 -13.02 27.12 -0.19
C ILE A 167 -14.30 27.62 -0.87
N SER A 168 -14.69 26.98 -1.97
CA SER A 168 -15.93 27.34 -2.67
C SER A 168 -17.15 27.13 -1.76
N SER A 169 -18.30 27.71 -2.11
CA SER A 169 -19.55 27.48 -1.38
C SER A 169 -19.97 26.00 -1.31
N LYS A 170 -19.41 25.17 -2.20
CA LYS A 170 -19.61 23.72 -2.26
C LYS A 170 -18.43 22.92 -1.73
N GLY A 171 -17.35 23.57 -1.29
CA GLY A 171 -16.18 22.86 -0.81
C GLY A 171 -16.36 22.38 0.62
N MET A 172 -15.84 21.18 0.87
CA MET A 172 -16.05 20.42 2.09
C MET A 172 -14.71 19.98 2.66
N SER A 173 -14.52 20.20 3.96
CA SER A 173 -13.33 19.74 4.66
C SER A 173 -13.31 18.22 4.84
N SER A 174 -12.12 17.62 4.96
CA SER A 174 -12.00 16.18 5.20
C SER A 174 -12.72 15.72 6.48
N ARG A 175 -12.77 16.59 7.50
CA ARG A 175 -13.50 16.34 8.75
C ARG A 175 -15.02 16.33 8.55
N GLU A 176 -15.57 17.35 7.90
CA GLU A 176 -17.02 17.40 7.59
C GLU A 176 -17.45 16.24 6.70
N PHE A 177 -16.59 15.84 5.75
CA PHE A 177 -16.82 14.66 4.92
C PHE A 177 -16.94 13.41 5.79
N PHE A 178 -15.98 13.19 6.70
CA PHE A 178 -15.95 12.01 7.54
C PHE A 178 -17.16 11.93 8.49
N ASP A 179 -17.56 13.04 9.08
CA ASP A 179 -18.74 13.11 9.95
C ASP A 179 -20.02 12.73 9.18
N ARG A 180 -20.20 13.27 7.96
CA ARG A 180 -21.35 12.92 7.10
C ARG A 180 -21.31 11.48 6.61
N TYR A 181 -20.13 10.96 6.31
CA TYR A 181 -19.91 9.59 5.90
C TYR A 181 -20.26 8.60 7.02
N GLN A 182 -19.84 8.91 8.25
CA GLN A 182 -20.21 8.16 9.46
C GLN A 182 -21.72 8.21 9.70
N ALA A 183 -22.35 9.38 9.50
CA ALA A 183 -23.79 9.55 9.57
C ALA A 183 -24.57 8.81 8.46
N GLY A 184 -23.89 8.15 7.51
CA GLY A 184 -24.51 7.32 6.48
C GLY A 184 -24.78 8.04 5.15
N THR A 185 -24.29 9.27 4.98
CA THR A 185 -24.37 9.97 3.70
C THR A 185 -23.44 9.29 2.69
N THR A 186 -23.97 8.90 1.54
CA THR A 186 -23.21 8.26 0.46
C THR A 186 -23.10 9.12 -0.80
N ASN A 187 -23.91 10.18 -0.91
CA ASN A 187 -23.89 11.08 -2.05
C ASN A 187 -23.10 12.36 -1.76
N PHE A 188 -21.93 12.48 -2.37
CA PHE A 188 -21.02 13.62 -2.29
C PHE A 188 -20.82 14.29 -3.66
N SER A 189 -21.79 14.12 -4.57
CA SER A 189 -21.74 14.75 -5.88
C SER A 189 -21.84 16.27 -5.78
N GLY A 190 -20.99 16.97 -6.54
CA GLY A 190 -20.99 18.43 -6.65
C GLY A 190 -20.22 19.14 -5.55
N LEU A 191 -19.53 18.40 -4.67
CA LEU A 191 -18.66 18.93 -3.64
C LEU A 191 -17.22 19.08 -4.16
N ASP A 192 -16.52 20.08 -3.65
CA ASP A 192 -15.13 20.37 -3.98
C ASP A 192 -14.20 19.96 -2.83
N PHE A 193 -13.22 19.13 -3.15
CA PHE A 193 -12.27 18.56 -2.21
C PHE A 193 -10.84 19.08 -2.41
N SER A 194 -10.68 20.14 -3.22
CA SER A 194 -9.37 20.66 -3.59
C SER A 194 -8.52 21.07 -2.37
N GLY A 195 -7.32 20.49 -2.26
CA GLY A 195 -6.39 20.76 -1.15
C GLY A 195 -6.79 20.14 0.19
N GLU A 196 -7.73 19.20 0.20
CA GLU A 196 -8.02 18.37 1.37
C GLU A 196 -7.09 17.16 1.46
N ASP A 197 -6.85 16.68 2.69
CA ASP A 197 -6.10 15.46 2.94
C ASP A 197 -7.02 14.36 3.46
N PHE A 198 -7.15 13.31 2.66
CA PHE A 198 -7.89 12.08 2.93
C PHE A 198 -6.94 10.88 3.12
N SER A 199 -5.66 11.14 3.37
CA SER A 199 -4.67 10.08 3.56
C SER A 199 -5.11 9.10 4.65
N ARG A 200 -4.93 7.79 4.39
CA ARG A 200 -5.31 6.67 5.28
C ARG A 200 -6.81 6.49 5.52
N MET A 201 -7.67 7.25 4.86
CA MET A 201 -9.12 7.07 4.99
C MET A 201 -9.58 5.78 4.30
N VAL A 202 -10.54 5.07 4.91
CA VAL A 202 -11.16 3.88 4.34
C VAL A 202 -12.62 4.18 4.03
N ILE A 203 -12.99 4.11 2.76
CA ILE A 203 -14.36 4.23 2.27
C ILE A 203 -14.84 2.84 1.83
N ASP A 204 -15.57 2.18 2.73
CA ASP A 204 -16.15 0.86 2.53
C ASP A 204 -17.58 0.87 1.96
N LYS A 205 -18.26 2.03 1.99
CA LYS A 205 -19.59 2.21 1.41
C LYS A 205 -19.49 2.70 -0.04
N ALA A 206 -20.48 2.33 -0.86
CA ALA A 206 -20.60 2.85 -2.22
C ALA A 206 -20.91 4.36 -2.19
N CYS A 207 -19.93 5.20 -2.50
CA CYS A 207 -20.07 6.65 -2.51
C CYS A 207 -20.09 7.21 -3.93
N THR A 208 -20.94 8.21 -4.17
CA THR A 208 -20.94 8.98 -5.42
C THR A 208 -20.17 10.27 -5.27
N PHE A 209 -19.18 10.47 -6.15
CA PHE A 209 -18.36 11.68 -6.21
C PHE A 209 -18.51 12.35 -7.57
N ALA A 210 -18.47 13.69 -7.61
CA ALA A 210 -18.44 14.42 -8.87
C ALA A 210 -17.44 15.58 -8.81
N GLY A 211 -16.39 15.50 -9.63
CA GLY A 211 -15.37 16.56 -9.76
C GLY A 211 -14.39 16.64 -8.59
N SER A 212 -13.21 17.25 -8.84
CA SER A 212 -12.19 17.64 -7.83
C SER A 212 -11.64 16.58 -6.88
N LEU A 213 -11.85 15.28 -7.13
CA LEU A 213 -11.25 14.26 -6.26
C LEU A 213 -9.71 14.23 -6.40
N HIS A 214 -9.18 14.50 -7.60
CA HIS A 214 -7.74 14.51 -7.93
C HIS A 214 -6.97 15.67 -7.29
N THR A 215 -7.65 16.75 -6.94
CA THR A 215 -7.04 17.91 -6.29
C THR A 215 -6.90 17.69 -4.78
N ALA A 216 -7.44 16.60 -4.24
CA ALA A 216 -7.26 16.17 -2.86
C ALA A 216 -6.13 15.13 -2.74
N ARG A 217 -5.51 15.04 -1.56
CA ARG A 217 -4.46 14.06 -1.25
C ARG A 217 -5.09 12.77 -0.73
N TRP A 218 -4.75 11.64 -1.35
CA TRP A 218 -5.31 10.32 -1.01
C TRP A 218 -4.25 9.28 -0.62
N ALA A 219 -3.13 9.72 -0.04
CA ALA A 219 -2.02 8.80 0.22
C ALA A 219 -2.44 7.66 1.15
N SER A 220 -2.32 6.42 0.66
CA SER A 220 -2.71 5.20 1.40
C SER A 220 -4.19 5.11 1.79
N ALA A 221 -5.07 5.90 1.15
CA ALA A 221 -6.50 5.77 1.31
C ALA A 221 -7.02 4.53 0.56
N LYS A 222 -8.09 3.89 1.05
CA LYS A 222 -8.70 2.71 0.42
C LYS A 222 -10.16 2.97 0.14
N ILE A 223 -10.60 2.76 -1.10
CA ILE A 223 -12.00 2.82 -1.49
C ILE A 223 -12.44 1.41 -1.91
N THR A 224 -13.04 0.67 -0.98
CA THR A 224 -13.46 -0.73 -1.20
C THR A 224 -14.95 -0.85 -1.53
N GLY A 225 -15.77 0.15 -1.19
CA GLY A 225 -17.22 0.13 -1.42
C GLY A 225 -17.67 0.41 -2.86
N GLY A 226 -16.73 0.64 -3.78
CA GLY A 226 -17.01 1.08 -5.14
C GLY A 226 -17.31 2.58 -5.21
N ALA A 227 -16.36 3.36 -5.75
CA ALA A 227 -16.59 4.77 -6.03
C ALA A 227 -17.33 4.92 -7.36
N LYS A 228 -18.56 5.43 -7.33
CA LYS A 228 -19.31 5.78 -8.54
C LYS A 228 -19.04 7.24 -8.89
N THR A 229 -18.23 7.46 -9.90
CA THR A 229 -17.89 8.80 -10.38
C THR A 229 -18.73 9.16 -11.60
N SER A 230 -19.18 10.41 -11.70
CA SER A 230 -19.95 10.88 -12.88
C SER A 230 -19.10 10.98 -14.15
N LYS A 231 -17.77 11.00 -13.99
CA LYS A 231 -16.77 10.94 -15.05
C LYS A 231 -15.77 9.84 -14.72
N PRO A 232 -15.22 9.11 -15.70
CA PRO A 232 -14.18 8.11 -15.46
C PRO A 232 -13.00 8.73 -14.69
N PHE A 233 -12.36 7.98 -13.78
CA PHE A 233 -11.22 8.47 -12.96
C PHE A 233 -10.11 9.10 -13.82
N LYS A 234 -9.85 8.56 -15.01
CA LYS A 234 -8.90 9.14 -15.96
C LYS A 234 -9.30 10.55 -16.42
N ALA A 235 -10.59 10.79 -16.67
CA ALA A 235 -11.10 12.12 -17.02
C ALA A 235 -11.15 13.07 -15.81
N LEU A 236 -11.04 12.53 -14.60
CA LEU A 236 -10.84 13.30 -13.38
C LEU A 236 -9.36 13.63 -13.13
N GLY A 237 -8.41 13.17 -13.96
CA GLY A 237 -6.99 13.54 -13.86
C GLY A 237 -6.14 12.62 -12.96
N PHE A 238 -6.68 11.50 -12.48
CA PHE A 238 -5.88 10.53 -11.73
C PHE A 238 -4.93 9.77 -12.65
N ALA A 239 -3.72 9.50 -12.15
CA ALA A 239 -2.83 8.51 -12.74
C ALA A 239 -3.32 7.10 -12.40
N CYS A 240 -3.00 6.11 -13.25
CA CYS A 240 -3.38 4.71 -13.01
C CYS A 240 -2.72 4.14 -11.74
N SER A 241 -1.50 4.60 -11.40
CA SER A 241 -0.82 4.27 -10.14
C SER A 241 -1.54 4.80 -8.91
N GLU A 242 -2.14 5.99 -9.00
CA GLU A 242 -2.92 6.59 -7.92
C GLU A 242 -4.25 5.84 -7.75
N ALA A 243 -4.92 5.49 -8.85
CA ALA A 243 -6.11 4.64 -8.82
C ALA A 243 -5.82 3.28 -8.15
N ARG A 244 -4.62 2.71 -8.35
CA ARG A 244 -4.18 1.52 -7.64
C ARG A 244 -4.01 1.76 -6.15
N SER A 245 -3.35 2.86 -5.78
CA SER A 245 -3.17 3.22 -4.37
C SER A 245 -4.50 3.41 -3.64
N LEU A 246 -5.55 3.85 -4.36
CA LEU A 246 -6.92 3.99 -3.91
C LEU A 246 -7.67 2.65 -3.77
N GLY A 247 -7.09 1.53 -4.20
CA GLY A 247 -7.73 0.22 -4.17
C GLY A 247 -8.78 0.02 -5.25
N LEU A 248 -8.76 0.81 -6.34
CA LEU A 248 -9.70 0.64 -7.45
C LEU A 248 -9.35 -0.62 -8.24
N LEU A 249 -9.99 -1.73 -7.88
CA LEU A 249 -9.86 -3.03 -8.57
C LEU A 249 -11.01 -3.23 -9.55
N GLU A 250 -12.24 -3.09 -9.08
CA GLU A 250 -13.43 -3.24 -9.90
C GLU A 250 -13.67 -1.98 -10.75
N GLY A 251 -13.94 -2.16 -12.04
CA GLY A 251 -14.27 -1.06 -12.94
C GLY A 251 -13.08 -0.23 -13.43
N LEU A 252 -11.83 -0.72 -13.34
CA LEU A 252 -10.65 0.00 -13.87
C LEU A 252 -10.80 0.35 -15.37
N ARG A 253 -11.42 -0.55 -16.15
CA ARG A 253 -11.78 -0.30 -17.55
C ARG A 253 -12.83 0.80 -17.69
N GLN A 254 -13.87 0.79 -16.85
CA GLN A 254 -14.91 1.82 -16.82
C GLN A 254 -14.37 3.19 -16.38
N ALA A 255 -13.31 3.18 -15.56
CA ALA A 255 -12.54 4.35 -15.17
C ALA A 255 -11.65 4.92 -16.31
N GLY A 256 -11.66 4.32 -17.49
CA GLY A 256 -11.03 4.84 -18.72
C GLY A 256 -9.56 4.47 -18.91
N TYR A 257 -8.99 3.61 -18.05
CA TYR A 257 -7.62 3.16 -18.20
C TYR A 257 -7.52 2.02 -19.24
N SER A 258 -6.37 1.94 -19.92
CA SER A 258 -6.06 0.80 -20.78
C SER A 258 -5.36 -0.31 -20.00
N SER A 259 -5.38 -1.54 -20.53
CA SER A 259 -4.65 -2.67 -19.97
C SER A 259 -3.14 -2.41 -19.83
N VAL A 260 -2.55 -1.66 -20.76
CA VAL A 260 -1.13 -1.24 -20.71
C VAL A 260 -0.87 -0.37 -19.48
N GLN A 261 -1.74 0.60 -19.22
CA GLN A 261 -1.63 1.49 -18.07
C GLN A 261 -1.82 0.71 -16.76
N ALA A 262 -2.75 -0.25 -16.73
CA ALA A 262 -2.95 -1.14 -15.59
C ALA A 262 -1.67 -1.96 -15.29
N LYS A 263 -1.03 -2.53 -16.31
CA LYS A 263 0.21 -3.28 -16.12
C LYS A 263 1.35 -2.40 -15.62
N GLN A 264 1.52 -1.20 -16.17
CA GLN A 264 2.54 -0.24 -15.73
C GLN A 264 2.31 0.25 -14.30
N ALA A 265 1.05 0.40 -13.88
CA ALA A 265 0.69 0.67 -12.49
C ALA A 265 0.89 -0.55 -11.57
N GLY A 266 1.18 -1.72 -12.14
CA GLY A 266 1.54 -2.97 -11.49
C GLY A 266 0.35 -3.85 -11.07
N TYR A 267 -0.84 -3.63 -11.65
CA TYR A 267 -1.96 -4.56 -11.46
C TYR A 267 -1.61 -5.94 -11.99
N SER A 268 -1.90 -6.97 -11.21
CA SER A 268 -1.73 -8.37 -11.57
C SER A 268 -2.72 -8.79 -12.67
N CYS A 269 -2.42 -9.90 -13.35
CA CYS A 269 -3.30 -10.43 -14.40
C CYS A 269 -4.69 -10.81 -13.86
N ALA A 270 -4.78 -11.32 -12.63
CA ALA A 270 -6.05 -11.65 -11.97
C ALA A 270 -6.91 -10.40 -11.72
N GLU A 271 -6.29 -9.31 -11.25
CA GLU A 271 -7.00 -8.04 -11.03
C GLU A 271 -7.45 -7.42 -12.36
N ALA A 272 -6.61 -7.51 -13.40
CA ALA A 272 -6.99 -7.07 -14.74
C ALA A 272 -8.16 -7.90 -15.32
N LYS A 273 -8.24 -9.20 -14.98
CA LYS A 273 -9.37 -10.08 -15.36
C LYS A 273 -10.65 -9.63 -14.67
N GLN A 274 -10.58 -9.36 -13.36
CA GLN A 274 -11.71 -8.82 -12.58
C GLN A 274 -12.16 -7.45 -13.08
N ALA A 275 -11.23 -6.61 -13.57
CA ALA A 275 -11.55 -5.33 -14.16
C ALA A 275 -12.23 -5.41 -15.56
N GLY A 276 -12.37 -6.61 -16.13
CA GLY A 276 -13.05 -6.84 -17.41
C GLY A 276 -12.19 -6.56 -18.64
N TYR A 277 -10.86 -6.63 -18.54
CA TYR A 277 -10.00 -6.60 -19.73
C TYR A 277 -10.04 -7.95 -20.46
N SER A 278 -10.10 -7.90 -21.78
CA SER A 278 -10.05 -9.08 -22.63
C SER A 278 -8.62 -9.63 -22.73
N LEU A 279 -8.49 -10.92 -23.05
CA LEU A 279 -7.20 -11.57 -23.26
C LEU A 279 -6.35 -10.90 -24.37
N ALA A 280 -7.01 -10.37 -25.41
CA ALA A 280 -6.33 -9.63 -26.48
C ALA A 280 -5.72 -8.32 -25.97
N GLU A 281 -6.46 -7.56 -25.16
CA GLU A 281 -5.97 -6.34 -24.52
C GLU A 281 -4.83 -6.64 -23.52
N MET A 282 -4.90 -7.77 -22.81
CA MET A 282 -3.82 -8.19 -21.92
C MET A 282 -2.56 -8.61 -22.68
N LYS A 283 -2.71 -9.26 -23.85
CA LYS A 283 -1.60 -9.60 -24.75
C LYS A 283 -0.87 -8.33 -25.19
N GLN A 284 -1.61 -7.31 -25.61
CA GLN A 284 -1.06 -6.01 -26.01
C GLN A 284 -0.41 -5.25 -24.85
N ALA A 285 -0.92 -5.41 -23.63
CA ALA A 285 -0.29 -4.90 -22.43
C ALA A 285 0.99 -5.64 -22.04
N GLY A 286 1.27 -6.77 -22.68
CA GLY A 286 2.46 -7.59 -22.46
C GLY A 286 2.37 -8.51 -21.25
N TYR A 287 1.18 -8.77 -20.68
CA TYR A 287 1.03 -9.81 -19.66
C TYR A 287 1.51 -11.16 -20.22
N SER A 288 2.31 -11.87 -19.44
CA SER A 288 2.86 -13.17 -19.85
C SER A 288 1.81 -14.26 -19.72
N LEU A 289 1.92 -15.31 -20.54
CA LEU A 289 1.04 -16.47 -20.48
C LEU A 289 1.13 -17.20 -19.12
N ALA A 290 2.30 -17.16 -18.46
CA ALA A 290 2.46 -17.72 -17.12
C ALA A 290 1.62 -16.94 -16.07
N GLU A 291 1.62 -15.61 -16.13
CA GLU A 291 0.77 -14.76 -15.28
C GLU A 291 -0.72 -15.03 -15.55
N MET A 292 -1.09 -15.27 -16.81
CA MET A 292 -2.47 -15.61 -17.17
C MET A 292 -2.88 -17.00 -16.66
N LYS A 293 -1.97 -17.98 -16.69
CA LYS A 293 -2.21 -19.30 -16.08
C LYS A 293 -2.47 -19.17 -14.58
N GLN A 294 -1.64 -18.39 -13.88
CA GLN A 294 -1.83 -18.10 -12.45
C GLN A 294 -3.14 -17.35 -12.17
N ALA A 295 -3.59 -16.49 -13.08
CA ALA A 295 -4.88 -15.82 -13.01
C ALA A 295 -6.08 -16.74 -13.32
N GLY A 296 -5.85 -18.03 -13.59
CA GLY A 296 -6.90 -19.03 -13.80
C GLY A 296 -7.56 -18.95 -15.18
N TYR A 297 -6.84 -18.52 -16.22
CA TYR A 297 -7.33 -18.64 -17.59
C TYR A 297 -7.17 -20.07 -18.12
N SER A 298 -8.24 -20.60 -18.70
CA SER A 298 -8.27 -21.93 -19.32
C SER A 298 -7.68 -21.91 -20.73
N LEU A 299 -7.18 -23.06 -21.18
CA LEU A 299 -6.66 -23.26 -22.53
C LEU A 299 -7.73 -23.01 -23.62
N ALA A 300 -9.01 -23.20 -23.30
CA ALA A 300 -10.13 -22.91 -24.21
C ALA A 300 -10.31 -21.39 -24.41
N GLU A 301 -10.25 -20.61 -23.33
CA GLU A 301 -10.29 -19.13 -23.40
C GLU A 301 -9.09 -18.58 -24.17
N MET A 302 -7.91 -19.16 -23.96
CA MET A 302 -6.69 -18.80 -24.68
C MET A 302 -6.75 -19.13 -26.18
N LYS A 303 -7.35 -20.27 -26.54
CA LYS A 303 -7.58 -20.66 -27.94
C LYS A 303 -8.48 -19.64 -28.65
N GLN A 304 -9.56 -19.22 -27.99
CA GLN A 304 -10.45 -18.19 -28.52
C GLN A 304 -9.77 -16.82 -28.65
N ALA A 305 -8.81 -16.52 -27.78
CA ALA A 305 -8.00 -15.31 -27.85
C ALA A 305 -6.86 -15.36 -28.89
N GLY A 306 -6.70 -16.48 -29.62
CA GLY A 306 -5.72 -16.61 -30.69
C GLY A 306 -4.29 -16.90 -30.24
N TYR A 307 -4.09 -17.47 -29.05
CA TYR A 307 -2.79 -18.01 -28.65
C TYR A 307 -2.56 -19.39 -29.27
N SER A 308 -1.31 -19.67 -29.64
CA SER A 308 -0.93 -20.99 -30.15
C SER A 308 -0.73 -21.98 -28.99
N LEU A 309 -1.01 -23.26 -29.23
CA LEU A 309 -0.81 -24.30 -28.23
C LEU A 309 0.67 -24.45 -27.84
N ALA A 310 1.61 -24.16 -28.75
CA ALA A 310 3.04 -24.15 -28.48
C ALA A 310 3.43 -23.07 -27.45
N GLU A 311 2.91 -21.84 -27.60
CA GLU A 311 3.12 -20.76 -26.62
C GLU A 311 2.55 -21.12 -25.24
N MET A 312 1.38 -21.77 -25.22
CA MET A 312 0.76 -22.23 -23.97
C MET A 312 1.55 -23.35 -23.30
N LYS A 313 2.13 -24.27 -24.07
CA LYS A 313 3.03 -25.30 -23.53
C LYS A 313 4.24 -24.66 -22.84
N GLN A 314 4.88 -23.69 -23.49
CA GLN A 314 6.03 -22.97 -22.91
C GLN A 314 5.66 -22.21 -21.62
N ALA A 315 4.42 -21.76 -21.50
CA ALA A 315 3.88 -21.15 -20.28
C ALA A 315 3.53 -22.17 -19.18
N GLY A 316 3.77 -23.46 -19.41
CA GLY A 316 3.61 -24.53 -18.43
C GLY A 316 2.22 -25.16 -18.41
N TYR A 317 1.36 -24.93 -19.41
CA TYR A 317 0.12 -25.68 -19.55
C TYR A 317 0.39 -27.15 -19.90
N SER A 318 -0.37 -28.05 -19.30
CA SER A 318 -0.23 -29.50 -19.40
C SER A 318 -1.02 -30.07 -20.57
N CYS A 319 -0.61 -31.26 -21.02
CA CYS A 319 -1.32 -31.98 -22.07
C CYS A 319 -2.76 -32.36 -21.66
N ALA A 320 -3.00 -32.58 -20.36
CA ALA A 320 -4.34 -32.83 -19.83
C ALA A 320 -5.27 -31.61 -19.98
N GLU A 321 -4.76 -30.42 -19.70
CA GLU A 321 -5.52 -29.17 -19.91
C GLU A 321 -5.78 -28.94 -21.42
N ALA A 322 -4.83 -29.32 -22.29
CA ALA A 322 -5.01 -29.21 -23.74
C ALA A 322 -6.12 -30.15 -24.23
N LYS A 323 -6.15 -31.39 -23.71
CA LYS A 323 -7.23 -32.34 -23.99
C LYS A 323 -8.60 -31.82 -23.56
N GLN A 324 -8.69 -31.25 -22.36
CA GLN A 324 -9.94 -30.67 -21.84
C GLN A 324 -10.42 -29.49 -22.70
N ALA A 325 -9.49 -28.71 -23.26
CA ALA A 325 -9.80 -27.65 -24.20
C ALA A 325 -10.13 -28.14 -25.63
N GLY A 326 -10.16 -29.46 -25.87
CA GLY A 326 -10.57 -30.07 -27.13
C GLY A 326 -9.49 -30.12 -28.20
N TYR A 327 -8.21 -30.03 -27.84
CA TYR A 327 -7.11 -30.25 -28.78
C TYR A 327 -6.95 -31.73 -29.14
N LEU A 328 -6.66 -32.01 -30.41
CA LEU A 328 -6.42 -33.34 -30.93
C LEU A 328 -4.98 -33.79 -30.65
N PRO A 329 -4.70 -35.12 -30.65
CA PRO A 329 -3.35 -35.66 -30.42
C PRO A 329 -2.26 -35.04 -31.31
N HIS A 330 -2.55 -34.87 -32.61
CA HIS A 330 -1.59 -34.28 -33.55
C HIS A 330 -1.34 -32.79 -33.27
N GLU A 331 -2.38 -32.01 -32.92
CA GLU A 331 -2.20 -30.60 -32.53
C GLU A 331 -1.30 -30.47 -31.28
N CYS A 332 -1.45 -31.40 -30.33
CA CYS A 332 -0.58 -31.49 -29.15
C CYS A 332 0.86 -31.87 -29.52
N SER A 333 1.05 -32.82 -30.44
CA SER A 333 2.37 -33.19 -30.95
C SER A 333 3.05 -32.03 -31.68
N ASP A 334 2.33 -31.31 -32.54
CA ASP A 334 2.81 -30.14 -33.27
C ASP A 334 3.20 -29.00 -32.32
N ALA A 335 2.50 -28.87 -31.20
CA ALA A 335 2.84 -27.96 -30.11
C ALA A 335 4.03 -28.44 -29.23
N GLY A 336 4.59 -29.61 -29.55
CA GLY A 336 5.77 -30.17 -28.90
C GLY A 336 5.49 -31.03 -27.68
N PHE A 337 4.24 -31.39 -27.36
CA PHE A 337 3.94 -32.38 -26.32
C PHE A 337 4.45 -33.77 -26.73
N THR A 338 5.00 -34.50 -25.77
CA THR A 338 5.51 -35.86 -25.97
C THR A 338 4.36 -36.86 -25.91
N PHE A 339 4.52 -37.99 -26.61
CA PHE A 339 3.54 -39.07 -26.58
C PHE A 339 3.29 -39.61 -25.17
N SER A 340 4.32 -39.63 -24.32
CA SER A 340 4.20 -39.98 -22.90
C SER A 340 3.27 -39.04 -22.12
N GLU A 341 3.38 -37.72 -22.33
CA GLU A 341 2.50 -36.72 -21.73
C GLU A 341 1.05 -36.88 -22.23
N GLY A 342 0.88 -37.21 -23.51
CA GLY A 342 -0.41 -37.55 -24.13
C GLY A 342 -1.06 -38.78 -23.52
N LYS A 343 -0.29 -39.85 -23.33
CA LYS A 343 -0.78 -41.09 -22.73
C LYS A 343 -1.19 -40.88 -21.26
N GLN A 344 -0.39 -40.13 -20.50
CA GLN A 344 -0.68 -39.81 -19.09
C GLN A 344 -1.92 -38.91 -18.94
N SER A 345 -2.16 -38.01 -19.89
CA SER A 345 -3.38 -37.20 -19.96
C SER A 345 -4.60 -37.97 -20.49
N GLY A 346 -4.44 -39.26 -20.80
CA GLY A 346 -5.50 -40.17 -21.16
C GLY A 346 -5.91 -40.12 -22.63
N TYR A 347 -5.06 -39.61 -23.54
CA TYR A 347 -5.25 -39.88 -24.97
C TYR A 347 -5.04 -41.38 -25.22
N ARG A 348 -6.08 -42.07 -25.70
CA ARG A 348 -6.05 -43.51 -25.98
C ARG A 348 -5.72 -43.75 -27.45
N HIS A 349 -4.48 -43.45 -27.83
CA HIS A 349 -4.02 -43.56 -29.23
C HIS A 349 -2.61 -44.12 -29.29
N ASN A 350 -2.23 -44.69 -30.43
CA ASN A 350 -0.86 -45.15 -30.69
C ASN A 350 0.05 -43.97 -31.11
N GLU A 351 1.36 -44.19 -31.10
CA GLU A 351 2.38 -43.16 -31.42
C GLU A 351 2.25 -42.61 -32.85
N TYR A 352 1.67 -43.40 -33.75
CA TYR A 352 1.36 -42.99 -35.12
C TYR A 352 0.27 -41.91 -35.17
N CYS A 353 -0.86 -42.11 -34.47
CA CYS A 353 -1.94 -41.11 -34.37
C CYS A 353 -1.51 -39.84 -33.60
N TRP A 354 -0.46 -39.93 -32.77
CA TRP A 354 0.13 -38.79 -32.09
C TRP A 354 0.84 -37.83 -33.06
N THR A 355 1.58 -38.37 -34.04
CA THR A 355 2.49 -37.58 -34.89
C THR A 355 1.97 -37.32 -36.30
N GLN A 356 1.09 -38.18 -36.85
CA GLN A 356 0.74 -38.19 -38.28
C GLN A 356 -0.75 -37.94 -38.57
N GLY A 357 -1.58 -37.68 -37.54
CA GLY A 357 -3.05 -37.66 -37.67
C GLY A 357 -3.67 -36.63 -38.64
N ALA A 358 -2.90 -35.66 -39.15
CA ALA A 358 -3.37 -34.70 -40.16
C ALA A 358 -3.06 -35.10 -41.62
N SER A 359 -2.10 -36.01 -41.87
CA SER A 359 -1.65 -36.31 -43.24
C SER A 359 -2.61 -37.23 -44.01
N GLN A 360 -3.54 -37.89 -43.32
CA GLN A 360 -4.55 -38.77 -43.93
C GLN A 360 -5.97 -38.38 -43.52
N GLY A 361 -6.43 -37.17 -43.87
CA GLY A 361 -7.86 -36.89 -44.12
C GLY A 361 -8.93 -37.36 -43.11
N TYR A 362 -8.61 -37.65 -41.85
CA TYR A 362 -9.60 -38.10 -40.87
C TYR A 362 -10.43 -36.88 -40.44
N SER A 363 -11.59 -36.73 -41.06
CA SER A 363 -12.53 -35.67 -40.73
C SER A 363 -12.99 -35.80 -39.27
N LYS A 364 -13.31 -34.68 -38.62
CA LYS A 364 -13.85 -34.62 -37.26
C LYS A 364 -15.07 -35.55 -37.05
N LEU A 365 -15.78 -35.87 -38.12
CA LEU A 365 -16.95 -36.77 -38.15
C LEU A 365 -16.55 -38.25 -38.16
N GLU A 366 -15.52 -38.65 -38.91
CA GLU A 366 -15.03 -40.04 -38.92
C GLU A 366 -14.27 -40.39 -37.64
N TYR A 367 -13.55 -39.43 -37.06
CA TYR A 367 -12.90 -39.58 -35.75
C TYR A 367 -13.90 -39.88 -34.62
N ASN A 368 -15.01 -39.13 -34.55
CA ASN A 368 -16.08 -39.38 -33.58
C ASN A 368 -16.86 -40.67 -33.86
N ARG A 369 -16.94 -41.11 -35.12
CA ARG A 369 -17.61 -42.36 -35.50
C ARG A 369 -16.80 -43.61 -35.15
N GLN A 370 -15.47 -43.56 -35.25
CA GLN A 370 -14.61 -44.72 -35.00
C GLN A 370 -14.21 -44.86 -33.52
N TYR A 371 -14.17 -43.76 -32.75
CA TYR A 371 -13.70 -43.76 -31.36
C TYR A 371 -14.65 -43.07 -30.35
N GLY A 372 -15.72 -42.40 -30.80
CA GLY A 372 -16.69 -41.71 -29.93
C GLY A 372 -17.75 -42.60 -29.30
N GLU A 373 -17.99 -43.81 -29.81
CA GLU A 373 -19.01 -44.72 -29.26
C GLU A 373 -18.67 -45.31 -27.89
N GLN A 374 -17.42 -45.15 -27.41
CA GLN A 374 -17.05 -45.62 -26.05
C GLN A 374 -17.38 -44.63 -24.92
N HIS A 375 -17.94 -43.45 -25.23
CA HIS A 375 -18.23 -42.44 -24.21
C HIS A 375 -19.64 -42.50 -23.58
N ASN A 376 -20.47 -43.52 -23.91
CA ASN A 376 -21.81 -43.73 -23.34
C ASN A 376 -22.06 -45.16 -22.82
N ARG A 377 -21.03 -45.85 -22.34
CA ARG A 377 -21.23 -47.00 -21.44
C ARG A 377 -20.46 -46.77 -20.15
N TRP A 378 -21.22 -46.87 -19.06
CA TRP A 378 -20.90 -46.64 -17.65
C TRP A 378 -21.14 -45.22 -17.16
#